data_AF-X1NKL8-F1
#
_entry.id   AF-X1NKL8-F1
#
_cell.length_a   1.000
_cell.length_b   1.000
_cell.length_c   1.000
_cell.angle_alpha   90.00
_cell.angle_beta   90.00
_cell.angle_gamma   90.00
#
_symmetry.space_group_name_H-M   'P 1'
#
loop_
_entity.id
_entity.type
_entity.pdbx_description
1 polymer ?
#
loop_
_entity_poly.entity_id
_entity_poly.type
_entity_poly.pdbx_seq_one_letter_code
_entity_poly.pdbx_strand_id
1 'polypeptide(L)'
;MPIFHVSPVQGKSLQNQVRYTAHNREVVCWNEFLQKEGVLISKYGTLTGINPQATGYYFELYPEGYLRYDKDWVKDTTKFKPSMSLNFKWDLTPQTTLNATVYPDFAQIESDPFELNLSRYPTYLDERRPFFLEGKEIFRMADFGDMGFFDPLEIFYSRKTGKLVKNDAVPIIGGLKLTNKSNDWNIGALGAYTDEYVDTLNEIDEPNQWFGVLRAKRSVFENSDIGMLFSGMMIDKDNYN
;
A
#
# COMPACT_ATOMS: atom_id res chain seq x y z
N MET A 1 25.40 -16.12 -44.93
CA MET A 1 25.02 -16.15 -43.51
C MET A 1 25.72 -15.01 -42.79
N PRO A 2 25.00 -14.02 -42.26
CA PRO A 2 25.42 -13.31 -41.07
C PRO A 2 24.36 -13.44 -39.98
N ILE A 3 24.83 -13.82 -38.79
CA ILE A 3 24.04 -13.96 -37.57
C ILE A 3 23.96 -12.57 -36.95
N PHE A 4 22.78 -11.96 -36.97
CA PHE A 4 22.52 -10.74 -36.19
C PHE A 4 22.07 -11.13 -34.79
N HIS A 5 22.91 -10.80 -33.81
CA HIS A 5 22.62 -10.87 -32.39
C HIS A 5 21.66 -9.73 -32.05
N VAL A 6 20.41 -10.05 -31.72
CA VAL A 6 19.40 -9.06 -31.30
C VAL A 6 19.30 -9.10 -29.77
N SER A 7 19.77 -8.03 -29.14
CA SER A 7 19.59 -7.79 -27.70
C SER A 7 18.09 -7.66 -27.36
N PRO A 8 17.63 -8.19 -26.21
CA PRO A 8 16.22 -8.13 -25.86
C PRO A 8 15.84 -6.71 -25.42
N VAL A 9 15.10 -6.00 -26.26
CA VAL A 9 14.39 -4.78 -25.89
C VAL A 9 13.20 -5.19 -25.03
N GLN A 10 13.13 -4.67 -23.81
CA GLN A 10 12.01 -4.89 -22.87
C GLN A 10 10.69 -4.41 -23.51
N GLY A 11 9.93 -5.33 -24.11
CA GLY A 11 8.56 -5.08 -24.56
C GLY A 11 7.59 -5.12 -23.38
N LYS A 12 6.93 -4.01 -23.09
CA LYS A 12 5.77 -4.03 -22.18
C LYS A 12 4.59 -4.64 -22.94
N SER A 13 4.13 -5.81 -22.52
CA SER A 13 2.88 -6.41 -22.97
C SER A 13 1.72 -5.49 -22.56
N LEU A 14 0.93 -4.99 -23.53
CA LEU A 14 -0.29 -4.25 -23.24
C LEU A 14 -1.49 -5.20 -23.27
N GLN A 15 -2.46 -4.94 -22.38
CA GLN A 15 -3.75 -5.61 -22.40
C GLN A 15 -4.41 -5.45 -23.78
N ASN A 16 -4.97 -6.53 -24.33
CA ASN A 16 -5.73 -6.49 -25.58
C ASN A 16 -6.96 -5.59 -25.38
N GLN A 17 -7.03 -4.44 -26.05
CA GLN A 17 -8.21 -3.59 -26.03
C GLN A 17 -9.31 -4.25 -26.87
N VAL A 18 -10.38 -4.67 -26.19
CA VAL A 18 -11.56 -5.25 -26.82
C VAL A 18 -12.63 -4.18 -26.89
N ARG A 19 -13.02 -3.79 -28.11
CA ARG A 19 -14.16 -2.90 -28.32
C ARG A 19 -15.38 -3.73 -28.71
N TYR A 20 -16.44 -3.59 -27.92
CA TYR A 20 -17.74 -4.18 -28.26
C TYR A 20 -18.65 -3.12 -28.88
N THR A 21 -19.08 -3.35 -30.12
CA THR A 21 -20.06 -2.49 -30.81
C THR A 21 -21.41 -3.21 -30.81
N ALA A 22 -22.31 -2.78 -29.91
CA ALA A 22 -23.58 -3.46 -29.65
C ALA A 22 -24.54 -3.48 -30.86
N HIS A 23 -24.48 -2.47 -31.74
CA HIS A 23 -25.37 -2.35 -32.90
C HIS A 23 -25.14 -3.46 -33.94
N ASN A 24 -23.87 -3.82 -34.19
CA ASN A 24 -23.51 -4.86 -35.16
C ASN A 24 -23.18 -6.21 -34.48
N ARG A 25 -23.22 -6.27 -33.15
CA ARG A 25 -22.69 -7.41 -32.35
C ARG A 25 -21.25 -7.76 -32.74
N GLU A 26 -20.46 -6.74 -33.05
CA GLU A 26 -19.06 -6.89 -33.45
C GLU A 26 -18.13 -6.71 -32.25
N VAL A 27 -17.20 -7.64 -32.12
CA VAL A 27 -16.09 -7.55 -31.17
C VAL A 27 -14.84 -7.25 -32.00
N VAL A 28 -14.33 -6.03 -31.90
CA VAL A 28 -13.07 -5.63 -32.54
C VAL A 28 -11.96 -5.78 -31.51
N CYS A 29 -10.95 -6.58 -31.85
CA CYS A 29 -9.75 -6.80 -31.05
C CYS A 29 -8.53 -6.37 -31.86
N TRP A 30 -7.49 -5.89 -31.17
CA TRP A 30 -6.23 -5.50 -31.82
C TRP A 30 -5.54 -6.72 -32.43
N ASN A 31 -5.47 -7.83 -31.69
CA ASN A 31 -5.00 -9.11 -32.22
C ASN A 31 -6.18 -10.08 -32.39
N GLU A 32 -6.26 -10.69 -33.57
CA GLU A 32 -7.19 -11.78 -33.85
C GLU A 32 -6.83 -13.01 -33.01
N PHE A 33 -7.81 -13.55 -32.29
CA PHE A 33 -7.72 -14.87 -31.65
C PHE A 33 -8.90 -15.73 -32.09
N LEU A 34 -8.64 -17.01 -32.34
CA LEU A 34 -9.68 -17.98 -32.63
C LEU A 34 -10.60 -18.09 -31.40
N GLN A 35 -11.90 -17.90 -31.61
CA GLN A 35 -12.93 -17.84 -30.56
C GLN A 35 -12.94 -19.08 -29.64
N LYS A 36 -12.38 -20.20 -30.11
CA LYS A 36 -12.25 -21.47 -29.39
C LYS A 36 -11.12 -21.50 -28.34
N GLU A 37 -10.16 -20.58 -28.41
CA GLU A 37 -8.91 -20.63 -27.62
C GLU A 37 -8.88 -19.66 -26.43
N GLY A 38 -9.93 -18.86 -26.24
CA GLY A 38 -10.00 -17.89 -25.14
C GLY A 38 -8.97 -16.77 -25.26
N VAL A 39 -8.93 -15.91 -24.24
CA VAL A 39 -7.99 -14.78 -24.15
C VAL A 39 -6.76 -15.24 -23.36
N LEU A 40 -5.68 -15.60 -24.07
CA LEU A 40 -4.40 -15.96 -23.46
C LEU A 40 -3.48 -14.73 -23.43
N ILE A 41 -2.82 -14.48 -22.29
CA ILE A 41 -1.85 -13.36 -22.12
C ILE A 41 -0.70 -13.46 -23.12
N SER A 42 -0.35 -14.68 -23.55
CA SER A 42 0.67 -14.94 -24.59
C SER A 42 0.28 -14.47 -25.99
N LYS A 43 -1.00 -14.17 -26.25
CA LYS A 43 -1.50 -13.67 -27.55
C LYS A 43 -1.70 -12.16 -27.59
N TYR A 44 -1.32 -11.45 -26.53
CA TYR A 44 -1.38 -10.00 -26.52
C TYR A 44 -0.41 -9.40 -27.54
N GLY A 45 -0.82 -8.31 -28.17
CA GLY A 45 0.01 -7.61 -29.15
C GLY A 45 1.20 -6.96 -28.45
N THR A 46 2.40 -7.17 -28.99
CA THR A 46 3.58 -6.43 -28.56
C THR A 46 3.56 -5.07 -29.24
N LEU A 47 3.37 -4.03 -28.44
CA LEU A 47 3.45 -2.65 -28.90
C LEU A 47 4.93 -2.26 -29.10
N THR A 48 5.38 -2.20 -30.34
CA THR A 48 6.72 -1.75 -30.71
C THR A 48 6.68 -0.31 -31.25
N GLY A 49 7.64 0.53 -30.87
CA GLY A 49 7.79 1.87 -31.45
C GLY A 49 7.11 3.02 -30.70
N ILE A 50 6.64 2.81 -29.47
CA ILE A 50 6.28 3.92 -28.59
C ILE A 50 7.53 4.43 -27.89
N ASN A 51 7.91 5.66 -28.20
CA ASN A 51 8.90 6.42 -27.48
C ASN A 51 8.16 7.48 -26.63
N PRO A 52 7.81 7.17 -25.37
CA PRO A 52 7.12 8.14 -24.53
C PRO A 52 8.08 9.30 -24.23
N GLN A 53 7.89 10.44 -24.89
CA GLN A 53 8.75 11.62 -24.74
C GLN A 53 8.43 12.45 -23.48
N ALA A 54 7.37 12.12 -22.75
CA ALA A 54 7.01 12.80 -21.52
C ALA A 54 7.79 12.22 -20.33
N THR A 55 8.99 12.74 -20.11
CA THR A 55 9.75 12.55 -18.85
C THR A 55 9.24 13.59 -17.85
N GLY A 56 8.10 13.33 -17.21
CA GLY A 56 7.61 14.15 -16.12
C GLY A 56 8.42 13.91 -14.84
N TYR A 57 8.49 14.88 -13.94
CA TYR A 57 8.90 14.62 -12.57
C TYR A 57 7.73 13.84 -11.91
N TYR A 58 7.89 12.53 -11.75
CA TYR A 58 6.85 11.63 -11.23
C TYR A 58 6.67 11.78 -9.72
N PHE A 59 6.31 12.97 -9.26
CA PHE A 59 5.91 13.20 -7.87
C PHE A 59 4.45 13.66 -7.80
N GLU A 60 3.76 13.20 -6.78
CA GLU A 60 2.36 13.51 -6.48
C GLU A 60 2.29 14.04 -5.04
N LEU A 61 1.56 15.14 -4.85
CA LEU A 61 1.36 15.75 -3.54
C LEU A 61 -0.14 15.89 -3.29
N TYR A 62 -0.59 15.36 -2.15
CA TYR A 62 -1.98 15.39 -1.72
C TYR A 62 -2.07 16.13 -0.38
N PRO A 63 -2.27 17.47 -0.42
CA PRO A 63 -2.59 18.23 0.78
C PRO A 63 -4.07 18.07 1.11
N GLU A 64 -4.36 17.82 2.38
CA GLU A 64 -5.69 17.64 2.92
C GLU A 64 -5.86 18.49 4.17
N GLY A 65 -7.03 19.08 4.37
CA GLY A 65 -7.32 19.91 5.52
C GLY A 65 -8.76 19.75 5.96
N TYR A 66 -8.97 19.65 7.27
CA TYR A 66 -10.29 19.48 7.87
C TYR A 66 -10.52 20.52 8.95
N LEU A 67 -11.78 20.91 9.12
CA LEU A 67 -12.21 21.76 10.22
C LEU A 67 -13.34 21.04 10.95
N ARG A 68 -13.08 20.57 12.17
CA ARG A 68 -14.10 19.96 13.02
C ARG A 68 -14.71 21.01 13.94
N TYR A 69 -16.03 21.05 13.95
CA TYR A 69 -16.85 21.87 14.84
C TYR A 69 -17.52 20.95 15.87
N ASP A 70 -17.04 20.99 17.10
CA ASP A 70 -17.59 20.21 18.22
C ASP A 70 -18.38 21.17 19.14
N LYS A 71 -19.68 20.88 19.33
CA LYS A 71 -20.53 21.58 20.29
C LYS A 71 -20.92 20.64 21.42
N ASP A 72 -20.42 20.90 22.61
CA ASP A 72 -20.81 20.17 23.82
C ASP A 72 -22.01 20.87 24.45
N TRP A 73 -23.19 20.25 24.35
CA TRP A 73 -24.45 20.78 24.87
C TRP A 73 -24.54 20.76 26.40
N VAL A 74 -23.71 19.95 27.07
CA VAL A 74 -23.70 19.82 28.53
C VAL A 74 -22.81 20.89 29.17
N LYS A 75 -21.69 21.24 28.52
CA LYS A 75 -20.73 22.25 28.99
C LYS A 75 -20.85 23.61 28.30
N ASP A 76 -21.84 23.78 27.40
CA ASP A 76 -22.04 24.94 26.51
C ASP A 76 -20.73 25.48 25.90
N THR A 77 -19.83 24.56 25.56
CA THR A 77 -18.49 24.89 25.07
C THR A 77 -18.43 24.55 23.59
N THR A 78 -18.01 25.53 22.80
CA THR A 78 -17.76 25.37 21.36
C THR A 78 -16.26 25.19 21.13
N LYS A 79 -15.87 24.12 20.45
CA LYS A 79 -14.48 23.86 20.08
C LYS A 79 -14.34 23.78 18.55
N PHE A 80 -13.41 24.56 18.02
CA PHE A 80 -12.95 24.43 16.64
C PHE A 80 -11.63 23.68 16.64
N LYS A 81 -11.55 22.61 15.86
CA LYS A 81 -10.34 21.79 15.71
C LYS A 81 -9.95 21.72 14.23
N PRO A 82 -9.03 22.59 13.77
CA PRO A 82 -8.44 22.44 12.45
C PRO A 82 -7.44 21.26 12.45
N SER A 83 -7.43 20.46 11.39
CA SER A 83 -6.41 19.45 11.13
C SER A 83 -5.92 19.52 9.70
N MET A 84 -4.70 19.06 9.46
CA MET A 84 -4.07 19.07 8.14
C MET A 84 -3.27 17.77 7.98
N SER A 85 -3.40 17.17 6.80
CA SER A 85 -2.74 15.93 6.37
C SER A 85 -1.96 16.24 5.10
N LEU A 86 -0.77 15.69 4.96
CA LEU A 86 0.04 15.84 3.76
C LEU A 86 0.60 14.49 3.34
N ASN A 87 0.21 14.03 2.16
CA ASN A 87 0.78 12.84 1.54
C ASN A 87 1.64 13.23 0.34
N PHE A 88 2.80 12.62 0.24
CA PHE A 88 3.76 12.83 -0.83
C PHE A 88 4.18 11.50 -1.41
N LYS A 89 4.17 11.39 -2.72
CA LYS A 89 4.64 10.23 -3.45
C LYS A 89 5.62 10.66 -4.52
N TRP A 90 6.67 9.89 -4.70
CA TRP A 90 7.70 10.14 -5.69
C TRP A 90 8.21 8.83 -6.28
N ASP A 91 7.91 8.61 -7.56
CA ASP A 91 8.50 7.54 -8.35
C ASP A 91 9.89 7.98 -8.83
N LEU A 92 10.92 7.60 -8.06
CA LEU A 92 12.33 7.85 -8.37
C LEU A 92 12.74 7.17 -9.69
N THR A 93 12.20 5.97 -9.93
CA THR A 93 12.33 5.22 -11.18
C THR A 93 11.02 4.49 -11.47
N PRO A 94 10.79 3.94 -12.68
CA PRO A 94 9.60 3.12 -12.95
C PRO A 94 9.47 1.87 -12.06
N GLN A 95 10.50 1.55 -11.28
CA GLN A 95 10.56 0.41 -10.37
C GLN A 95 10.64 0.85 -8.90
N THR A 96 11.03 2.09 -8.61
CA THR A 96 11.26 2.59 -7.25
C THR A 96 10.32 3.74 -6.92
N THR A 97 9.54 3.57 -5.87
CA THR A 97 8.61 4.57 -5.34
C THR A 97 8.94 4.89 -3.89
N LEU A 98 9.00 6.18 -3.57
CA LEU A 98 9.08 6.72 -2.22
C LEU A 98 7.72 7.34 -1.87
N ASN A 99 7.17 6.97 -0.73
CA ASN A 99 5.94 7.52 -0.18
C ASN A 99 6.24 8.08 1.20
N ALA A 100 5.79 9.31 1.46
CA ALA A 100 5.88 9.96 2.75
C ALA A 100 4.50 10.50 3.14
N THR A 101 4.18 10.45 4.42
CA THR A 101 2.95 11.00 4.97
C THR A 101 3.24 11.74 6.26
N VAL A 102 2.52 12.83 6.49
CA VAL A 102 2.58 13.65 7.70
C VAL A 102 1.15 13.90 8.17
N TYR A 103 0.86 13.55 9.42
CA TYR A 103 -0.47 13.57 10.03
C TYR A 103 -1.58 12.99 9.13
N PRO A 104 -1.45 11.76 8.62
CA PRO A 104 -2.50 11.16 7.81
C PRO A 104 -3.81 11.08 8.60
N ASP A 105 -4.88 11.66 8.04
CA ASP A 105 -6.21 11.50 8.62
C ASP A 105 -6.83 10.17 8.16
N PHE A 106 -7.01 9.26 9.11
CA PHE A 106 -7.65 7.97 8.86
C PHE A 106 -9.16 7.99 9.08
N ALA A 107 -9.73 9.12 9.53
CA ALA A 107 -11.16 9.24 9.78
C ALA A 107 -12.01 9.20 8.50
N GLN A 108 -11.40 9.38 7.32
CA GLN A 108 -12.09 9.26 6.02
C GLN A 108 -12.27 7.82 5.54
N ILE A 109 -11.63 6.87 6.21
CA ILE A 109 -11.65 5.49 5.81
C ILE A 109 -12.95 4.86 6.29
N GLU A 110 -13.50 3.95 5.48
CA GLU A 110 -14.68 3.17 5.86
C GLU A 110 -14.48 2.58 7.26
N SER A 111 -15.47 2.79 8.13
CA SER A 111 -15.45 2.25 9.48
C SER A 111 -15.28 0.74 9.42
N ASP A 112 -14.43 0.20 10.30
CA ASP A 112 -14.19 -1.22 10.39
C ASP A 112 -15.51 -1.99 10.55
N PRO A 113 -15.67 -3.14 9.89
CA PRO A 113 -16.87 -3.95 10.07
C PRO A 113 -16.98 -4.32 11.55
N PHE A 114 -18.16 -4.06 12.13
CA PHE A 114 -18.43 -4.43 13.51
C PHE A 114 -18.59 -5.95 13.59
N GLU A 115 -17.52 -6.64 13.94
CA GLU A 115 -17.52 -8.08 14.16
C GLU A 115 -17.53 -8.40 15.66
N LEU A 116 -18.59 -9.07 16.12
CA LEU A 116 -18.66 -9.66 17.46
C LEU A 116 -17.73 -10.87 17.52
N ASN A 117 -16.46 -10.62 17.83
CA ASN A 117 -15.50 -11.69 18.03
C ASN A 117 -15.66 -12.30 19.42
N LEU A 118 -16.32 -13.45 19.48
CA LEU A 118 -16.50 -14.26 20.70
C LEU A 118 -15.32 -15.23 20.94
N SER A 119 -14.30 -15.20 20.08
CA SER A 119 -13.10 -16.02 20.19
C SER A 119 -12.05 -15.37 21.10
N ARG A 120 -11.13 -16.20 21.59
CA ARG A 120 -9.96 -15.79 22.38
C ARG A 120 -8.81 -15.24 21.53
N TYR A 121 -8.95 -15.25 20.21
CA TYR A 121 -7.96 -14.77 19.25
C TYR A 121 -8.36 -13.38 18.75
N PRO A 122 -7.41 -12.46 18.51
CA PRO A 122 -7.72 -11.14 17.98
C PRO A 122 -8.29 -11.24 16.55
N THR A 123 -9.22 -10.35 16.22
CA THR A 123 -9.72 -10.21 14.85
C THR A 123 -8.64 -9.54 13.99
N TYR A 124 -8.35 -10.12 12.83
CA TYR A 124 -7.53 -9.51 11.81
C TYR A 124 -8.45 -8.83 10.80
N LEU A 125 -8.25 -7.53 10.59
CA LEU A 125 -9.02 -6.73 9.67
C LEU A 125 -8.13 -6.31 8.50
N ASP A 126 -8.66 -6.26 7.29
CA ASP A 126 -7.90 -5.79 6.13
C ASP A 126 -7.45 -4.35 6.32
N GLU A 127 -6.19 -4.04 6.05
CA GLU A 127 -5.73 -2.65 6.03
C GLU A 127 -6.50 -1.83 4.98
N ARG A 128 -6.97 -0.64 5.35
CA ARG A 128 -7.76 0.26 4.50
C ARG A 128 -7.10 1.63 4.30
N ARG A 129 -6.04 1.93 5.05
CA ARG A 129 -5.31 3.21 4.99
C ARG A 129 -4.48 3.29 3.71
N PRO A 130 -4.66 4.33 2.85
CA PRO A 130 -3.97 4.44 1.57
C PRO A 130 -2.45 4.30 1.66
N PHE A 131 -1.83 4.93 2.66
CA PHE A 131 -0.39 4.85 2.89
C PHE A 131 0.12 3.42 3.10
N PHE A 132 -0.64 2.57 3.80
CA PHE A 132 -0.25 1.17 4.06
C PHE A 132 -0.72 0.21 2.96
N LEU A 133 -1.79 0.56 2.24
CA LEU A 133 -2.33 -0.23 1.14
C LEU A 133 -1.42 -0.24 -0.08
N GLU A 134 -0.84 0.91 -0.42
CA GLU A 134 -0.01 1.02 -1.61
C GLU A 134 1.30 0.23 -1.45
N GLY A 135 1.65 -0.62 -2.42
CA GLY A 135 2.86 -1.43 -2.35
C GLY A 135 2.85 -2.51 -1.27
N LYS A 136 1.69 -2.83 -0.65
CA LYS A 136 1.58 -3.86 0.40
C LYS A 136 2.05 -5.23 -0.05
N GLU A 137 1.92 -5.53 -1.35
CA GLU A 137 2.39 -6.76 -1.95
C GLU A 137 3.90 -6.98 -1.81
N ILE A 138 4.67 -5.88 -1.75
CA ILE A 138 6.12 -5.92 -1.55
C ILE A 138 6.46 -6.36 -0.13
N PHE A 139 5.53 -6.33 0.82
CA PHE A 139 5.74 -6.81 2.19
C PHE A 139 5.15 -8.20 2.46
N ARG A 140 4.37 -8.77 1.53
CA ARG A 140 3.76 -10.12 1.66
C ARG A 140 4.77 -11.24 1.44
N MET A 141 5.14 -11.98 2.50
CA MET A 141 6.24 -12.96 2.45
C MET A 141 6.03 -14.08 1.43
N ALA A 142 4.81 -14.60 1.32
CA ALA A 142 4.47 -15.61 0.34
C ALA A 142 3.15 -15.29 -0.34
N ASP A 143 3.14 -15.49 -1.65
CA ASP A 143 1.96 -15.49 -2.49
C ASP A 143 1.80 -16.93 -2.99
N PHE A 144 1.34 -17.83 -2.12
CA PHE A 144 1.16 -19.26 -2.47
C PHE A 144 -0.06 -19.49 -3.39
N GLY A 145 -0.56 -18.42 -4.02
CA GLY A 145 -1.82 -18.42 -4.73
C GLY A 145 -2.99 -18.57 -3.77
N ASP A 146 -4.16 -18.16 -4.24
CA ASP A 146 -5.46 -18.26 -3.57
C ASP A 146 -5.94 -19.73 -3.48
N MET A 147 -5.02 -20.67 -3.23
CA MET A 147 -5.30 -22.10 -3.19
C MET A 147 -5.94 -22.53 -1.86
N GLY A 148 -6.43 -21.61 -1.03
CA GLY A 148 -7.28 -21.90 0.13
C GLY A 148 -6.66 -22.75 1.26
N PHE A 149 -5.41 -23.20 1.13
CA PHE A 149 -4.73 -24.06 2.11
C PHE A 149 -3.80 -23.29 3.04
N PHE A 150 -3.40 -22.07 2.69
CA PHE A 150 -2.48 -21.25 3.50
C PHE A 150 -2.90 -19.79 3.48
N ASP A 151 -3.19 -19.24 4.66
CA ASP A 151 -3.25 -17.79 4.82
C ASP A 151 -1.83 -17.25 4.56
N PRO A 152 -1.68 -16.25 3.68
CA PRO A 152 -0.39 -15.62 3.46
C PRO A 152 0.13 -15.10 4.80
N LEU A 153 1.34 -15.53 5.18
CA LEU A 153 1.93 -15.15 6.45
C LEU A 153 2.19 -13.63 6.46
N GLU A 154 1.26 -12.89 7.06
CA GLU A 154 1.34 -11.45 7.20
C GLU A 154 2.09 -11.11 8.50
N ILE A 155 3.43 -11.22 8.44
CA ILE A 155 4.29 -10.89 9.59
C ILE A 155 4.17 -9.41 9.96
N PHE A 156 3.77 -8.56 9.01
CA PHE A 156 3.51 -7.14 9.25
C PHE A 156 2.03 -6.82 9.22
N TYR A 157 1.44 -6.67 10.39
CA TYR A 157 0.07 -6.17 10.54
C TYR A 157 0.10 -4.67 10.83
N SER A 158 -0.05 -3.85 9.78
CA SER A 158 0.01 -2.38 9.85
C SER A 158 -1.00 -1.77 10.82
N ARG A 159 -2.14 -2.43 11.04
CA ARG A 159 -3.18 -2.02 12.01
C ARG A 159 -2.73 -2.07 13.47
N LYS A 160 -1.56 -2.63 13.80
CA LYS A 160 -0.94 -2.44 15.13
C LYS A 160 -0.41 -1.02 15.33
N THR A 161 -0.07 -0.31 14.25
CA THR A 161 0.40 1.07 14.30
C THR A 161 -0.80 2.01 14.41
N GLY A 162 -0.90 2.76 15.51
CA GLY A 162 -2.04 3.65 15.82
C GLY A 162 -3.26 2.93 16.38
N LYS A 163 -3.04 1.91 17.24
CA LYS A 163 -4.12 1.09 17.83
C LYS A 163 -5.14 1.96 18.56
N LEU A 164 -6.42 1.58 18.48
CA LEU A 164 -7.51 2.20 19.24
C LEU A 164 -7.31 1.97 20.75
N VAL A 165 -7.23 3.05 21.53
CA VAL A 165 -7.25 3.03 22.99
C VAL A 165 -8.52 3.77 23.44
N LYS A 166 -9.37 3.10 24.22
CA LYS A 166 -10.63 3.66 24.77
C LYS A 166 -11.48 4.44 23.74
N ASN A 167 -11.64 3.88 22.53
CA ASN A 167 -12.37 4.43 21.37
C ASN A 167 -11.72 5.61 20.61
N ASP A 168 -10.52 6.06 20.99
CA ASP A 168 -9.76 7.04 20.20
C ASP A 168 -8.55 6.36 19.53
N ALA A 169 -8.32 6.69 18.26
CA ALA A 169 -7.16 6.21 17.52
C ALA A 169 -5.93 7.05 17.86
N VAL A 170 -4.81 6.41 18.20
CA VAL A 170 -3.55 7.13 18.41
C VAL A 170 -3.09 7.71 17.06
N PRO A 171 -2.91 9.04 16.95
CA PRO A 171 -2.57 9.68 15.69
C PRO A 171 -1.15 9.28 15.26
N ILE A 172 -1.02 8.90 13.99
CA ILE A 172 0.28 8.70 13.36
C ILE A 172 0.79 10.09 12.97
N ILE A 173 1.97 10.47 13.47
CA ILE A 173 2.60 11.77 13.17
C ILE A 173 3.13 11.76 11.74
N GLY A 174 3.71 10.63 11.32
CA GLY A 174 4.19 10.48 9.96
C GLY A 174 4.69 9.09 9.64
N GLY A 175 4.89 8.85 8.36
CA GLY A 175 5.38 7.59 7.84
C GLY A 175 6.22 7.79 6.60
N LEU A 176 7.21 6.93 6.43
CA LEU A 176 8.07 6.87 5.25
C LEU A 176 8.08 5.44 4.74
N LYS A 177 7.92 5.28 3.44
CA LYS A 177 7.92 3.97 2.78
C LYS A 177 8.69 4.07 1.48
N LEU A 178 9.63 3.15 1.28
CA LEU A 178 10.42 3.01 0.07
C LEU A 178 10.20 1.61 -0.48
N THR A 179 9.81 1.53 -1.74
CA THR A 179 9.52 0.27 -2.41
C THR A 179 10.24 0.23 -3.75
N ASN A 180 11.02 -0.82 -4.00
CA ASN A 180 11.60 -1.14 -5.29
C ASN A 180 11.09 -2.49 -5.78
N LYS A 181 10.45 -2.51 -6.94
CA LYS A 181 9.93 -3.70 -7.61
C LYS A 181 10.62 -3.85 -8.97
N SER A 182 11.70 -4.62 -8.98
CA SER A 182 12.45 -4.97 -10.18
C SER A 182 12.22 -6.44 -10.55
N ASN A 183 12.70 -6.87 -11.73
CA ASN A 183 12.52 -8.25 -12.18
C ASN A 183 13.19 -9.26 -11.24
N ASP A 184 14.41 -8.93 -10.79
CA ASP A 184 15.24 -9.84 -9.99
C ASP A 184 15.23 -9.47 -8.51
N TRP A 185 14.93 -8.21 -8.16
CA TRP A 185 14.99 -7.69 -6.80
C TRP A 185 13.70 -6.99 -6.41
N ASN A 186 13.17 -7.36 -5.25
CA ASN A 186 12.03 -6.72 -4.63
C ASN A 186 12.43 -6.31 -3.21
N ILE A 187 12.54 -5.00 -2.99
CA ILE A 187 13.01 -4.43 -1.72
C ILE A 187 11.92 -3.49 -1.20
N GLY A 188 11.59 -3.62 0.08
CA GLY A 188 10.62 -2.76 0.75
C GLY A 188 11.18 -2.29 2.09
N ALA A 189 11.07 -1.01 2.37
CA ALA A 189 11.32 -0.42 3.67
C ALA A 189 10.11 0.42 4.07
N LEU A 190 9.61 0.27 5.27
CA LEU A 190 8.51 1.06 5.81
C LEU A 190 8.85 1.45 7.25
N GLY A 191 8.69 2.72 7.56
CA GLY A 191 8.78 3.27 8.90
C GLY A 191 7.55 4.13 9.20
N ALA A 192 7.03 4.04 10.42
CA ALA A 192 5.96 4.91 10.89
C ALA A 192 6.25 5.35 12.33
N TYR A 193 5.97 6.62 12.62
CA TYR A 193 6.15 7.25 13.92
C TYR A 193 4.79 7.70 14.45
N THR A 194 4.48 7.30 15.67
CA THR A 194 3.18 7.52 16.32
C THR A 194 3.37 8.39 17.56
N ASP A 195 2.42 9.31 17.80
CA ASP A 195 2.47 10.24 18.94
C ASP A 195 2.06 9.57 20.26
N GLU A 196 2.35 10.25 21.35
CA GLU A 196 1.91 9.91 22.70
C GLU A 196 0.40 10.13 22.83
N TYR A 197 -0.32 9.15 23.38
CA TYR A 197 -1.74 9.32 23.72
C TYR A 197 -1.89 9.57 25.22
N VAL A 198 -2.39 10.76 25.55
CA VAL A 198 -2.68 11.21 26.92
C VAL A 198 -4.18 11.15 27.15
N ASP A 199 -4.62 10.33 28.11
CA ASP A 199 -6.02 10.20 28.47
C ASP A 199 -6.55 11.49 29.15
N THR A 200 -7.86 11.63 29.19
CA THR A 200 -8.67 12.66 29.88
C THR A 200 -8.29 12.93 31.35
N LEU A 201 -7.47 12.07 31.96
CA LEU A 201 -6.95 12.18 33.32
C LEU A 201 -5.48 12.69 33.40
N ASN A 202 -4.89 13.14 32.29
CA ASN A 202 -3.47 13.52 32.18
C ASN A 202 -2.49 12.38 32.53
N GLU A 203 -2.90 11.13 32.31
CA GLU A 203 -2.07 9.95 32.47
C GLU A 203 -1.65 9.47 31.07
N ILE A 204 -0.35 9.20 30.91
CA ILE A 204 0.25 8.74 29.64
C ILE A 204 -0.11 7.27 29.49
N ASP A 205 -1.08 6.94 28.63
CA ASP A 205 -1.55 5.55 28.44
C ASP A 205 -0.69 4.84 27.38
N GLU A 206 -0.22 5.56 26.35
CA GLU A 206 0.70 5.03 25.33
C GLU A 206 1.83 6.02 25.01
N PRO A 207 3.10 5.66 25.22
CA PRO A 207 4.27 6.48 24.87
C PRO A 207 4.59 6.42 23.37
N ASN A 208 5.46 7.31 22.89
CA ASN A 208 5.90 7.38 21.49
C ASN A 208 6.44 6.03 20.98
N GLN A 209 5.96 5.62 19.79
CA GLN A 209 6.34 4.34 19.19
C GLN A 209 6.89 4.53 17.77
N TRP A 210 8.01 3.86 17.51
CA TRP A 210 8.58 3.71 16.17
C TRP A 210 8.30 2.30 15.67
N PHE A 211 7.68 2.21 14.49
CA PHE A 211 7.48 0.95 13.77
C PHE A 211 8.35 0.90 12.53
N GLY A 212 9.00 -0.24 12.28
CA GLY A 212 9.89 -0.42 11.16
C GLY A 212 9.78 -1.81 10.54
N VAL A 213 9.73 -1.87 9.21
CA VAL A 213 9.73 -3.11 8.44
C VAL A 213 10.74 -2.98 7.31
N LEU A 214 11.54 -4.02 7.12
CA LEU A 214 12.48 -4.15 6.03
C LEU A 214 12.28 -5.51 5.36
N ARG A 215 12.20 -5.54 4.04
CA ARG A 215 12.15 -6.77 3.26
C ARG A 215 13.09 -6.68 2.08
N ALA A 216 13.80 -7.77 1.83
CA ALA A 216 14.51 -7.99 0.59
C ALA A 216 14.16 -9.38 0.05
N LYS A 217 13.75 -9.43 -1.21
CA LYS A 217 13.45 -10.66 -1.94
C LYS A 217 14.22 -10.62 -3.26
N ARG A 218 14.80 -11.76 -3.63
CA ARG A 218 15.50 -11.96 -4.88
C ARG A 218 14.90 -13.17 -5.61
N SER A 219 14.54 -12.96 -6.87
CA SER A 219 14.15 -14.04 -7.78
C SER A 219 15.42 -14.81 -8.17
N VAL A 220 15.42 -16.12 -7.95
CA VAL A 220 16.51 -17.03 -8.30
C VAL A 220 15.96 -17.98 -9.36
N PHE A 221 16.55 -17.98 -10.55
CA PHE A 221 16.00 -18.67 -11.73
C PHE A 221 14.63 -18.11 -12.19
N GLU A 222 13.93 -18.83 -13.06
CA GLU A 222 12.66 -18.36 -13.65
C GLU A 222 11.46 -18.50 -12.70
N ASN A 223 11.50 -19.40 -11.72
CA ASN A 223 10.35 -19.77 -10.87
C ASN A 223 10.69 -19.96 -9.38
N SER A 224 11.83 -19.48 -8.90
CA SER A 224 12.18 -19.59 -7.47
C SER A 224 12.48 -18.23 -6.86
N ASP A 225 12.18 -18.10 -5.59
CA ASP A 225 12.25 -16.86 -4.85
C ASP A 225 12.87 -17.11 -3.49
N ILE A 226 13.81 -16.25 -3.11
CA ILE A 226 14.39 -16.26 -1.76
C ILE A 226 14.24 -14.85 -1.19
N GLY A 227 13.70 -14.74 0.03
CA GLY A 227 13.54 -13.45 0.67
C GLY A 227 13.61 -13.51 2.19
N MET A 228 13.94 -12.36 2.77
CA MET A 228 13.97 -12.13 4.20
C MET A 228 13.09 -10.91 4.52
N LEU A 229 12.38 -10.97 5.64
CA LEU A 229 11.59 -9.87 6.19
C LEU A 229 11.96 -9.68 7.66
N PHE A 230 12.25 -8.44 8.02
CA PHE A 230 12.51 -7.99 9.37
C PHE A 230 11.41 -6.99 9.75
N SER A 231 10.85 -7.14 10.95
CA SER A 231 9.84 -6.26 11.49
C SER A 231 10.17 -5.98 12.95
N GLY A 232 10.03 -4.73 13.39
CA GLY A 232 10.36 -4.30 14.74
C GLY A 232 9.51 -3.11 15.17
N MET A 233 9.35 -3.02 16.49
CA MET A 233 8.73 -1.88 17.16
C MET A 233 9.67 -1.45 18.29
N MET A 234 9.91 -0.15 18.41
CA MET A 234 10.62 0.46 19.52
C MET A 234 9.68 1.41 20.23
N ILE A 235 9.67 1.34 21.56
CA ILE A 235 8.86 2.18 22.42
C ILE A 235 9.82 3.03 23.22
N ASP A 236 9.68 4.35 23.14
CA ASP A 236 10.49 5.26 23.94
C ASP A 236 9.87 5.35 25.34
N LYS A 237 10.59 4.86 26.36
CA LYS A 237 10.04 4.65 27.72
C LYS A 237 10.65 5.62 28.74
N ASP A 238 10.91 6.85 28.32
CA ASP A 238 11.62 7.83 29.16
C ASP A 238 10.70 8.71 30.04
N ASN A 239 9.37 8.57 29.99
CA ASN A 239 8.42 9.36 30.80
C ASN A 239 7.68 8.56 31.90
N TYR A 240 8.39 7.72 32.67
CA TYR A 240 7.89 7.27 33.97
C TYR A 240 8.58 8.08 35.07
N ASN A 241 7.87 9.05 35.65
CA ASN A 241 8.25 9.67 36.92
C ASN A 241 7.02 9.70 37.85
#